data_AF-A0A537RET7-F1
#
_entry.id   AF-A0A537RET7-F1
#
_cell.length_a   1.000
_cell.length_b   1.000
_cell.length_c   1.000
_cell.angle_alpha   90.00
_cell.angle_beta   90.00
_cell.angle_gamma   90.00
#
_symmetry.space_group_name_H-M   'P 1'
#
loop_
_entity.id
_entity.type
_entity.pdbx_description
1 polymer ?
#
loop_
_entity_poly.entity_id
_entity_poly.type
_entity_poly.pdbx_seq_one_letter_code
_entity_poly.pdbx_strand_id
1 'polypeptide(L)'
;TSLIRGLIADPTVIVTRGTTYENRANLASAFFGQIIRKYQGTRLGRQELEAELLEDVPGAFWNRGMLEGLRVRAAPPLIRVVVAIDPAASSTERADETGIIVAGKDAGGRGWVLADASGRYQPTEWAKTAVSVYRAHRADRIVAEVNNGGEMVEATLRV
;
A
#
# COMPACT_ATOMS: atom_id res chain seq x y z
N THR A 1 3.63 -11.94 -2.37
CA THR A 1 2.65 -11.55 -1.32
C THR A 1 3.05 -12.13 0.03
N SER A 2 2.58 -11.59 1.17
CA SER A 2 2.97 -12.07 2.51
C SER A 2 2.59 -13.53 2.77
N LEU A 3 1.47 -13.99 2.20
CA LEU A 3 0.99 -15.37 2.28
C LEU A 3 1.99 -16.38 1.68
N ILE A 4 2.43 -16.19 0.43
CA ILE A 4 3.41 -17.08 -0.22
C ILE A 4 4.72 -17.09 0.55
N ARG A 5 5.12 -15.97 1.13
CA ARG A 5 6.35 -15.86 1.94
C ARG A 5 6.25 -16.67 3.24
N GLY A 6 5.11 -16.60 3.91
CA GLY A 6 4.82 -17.40 5.09
C GLY A 6 4.86 -18.89 4.78
N LEU A 7 4.25 -19.30 3.66
CA LEU A 7 4.28 -20.69 3.21
C LEU A 7 5.69 -21.17 2.87
N ILE A 8 6.51 -20.36 2.17
CA ILE A 8 7.90 -20.75 1.84
C ILE A 8 8.76 -20.92 3.11
N ALA A 9 8.51 -20.14 4.16
CA ALA A 9 9.26 -20.20 5.41
C ALA A 9 8.75 -21.27 6.39
N ASP A 10 7.58 -21.85 6.14
CA ASP A 10 6.97 -22.84 7.02
C ASP A 10 7.70 -24.19 6.88
N PRO A 11 8.20 -24.80 7.96
CA PRO A 11 8.92 -26.08 7.90
C PRO A 11 8.04 -27.26 7.44
N THR A 12 6.72 -27.11 7.42
CA THR A 12 5.77 -28.13 6.93
C THR A 12 5.52 -28.03 5.43
N VAL A 13 6.06 -27.02 4.75
CA VAL A 13 5.87 -26.79 3.31
C VAL A 13 7.10 -27.27 2.53
N ILE A 14 6.85 -28.07 1.49
CA ILE A 14 7.86 -28.44 0.51
C ILE A 14 7.80 -27.42 -0.63
N VAL A 15 8.91 -26.70 -0.85
CA VAL A 15 9.02 -25.72 -1.92
C VAL A 15 9.73 -26.32 -3.12
N THR A 16 9.01 -26.43 -4.24
CA THR A 16 9.58 -26.80 -5.54
C THR A 16 9.67 -25.56 -6.42
N ARG A 17 10.80 -25.38 -7.10
CA ARG A 17 11.03 -24.28 -8.06
C ARG A 17 11.46 -24.87 -9.40
N GLY A 18 11.20 -24.14 -10.47
CA GLY A 18 11.71 -24.48 -11.79
C GLY A 18 11.82 -23.24 -12.66
N THR A 19 12.95 -23.13 -13.35
CA THR A 19 13.20 -22.04 -14.30
C THR A 19 12.59 -22.36 -15.66
N THR A 20 12.35 -21.34 -16.48
CA THR A 20 11.94 -21.52 -17.88
C THR A 20 13.00 -22.30 -18.68
N TYR A 21 14.27 -22.23 -18.27
CA TYR A 21 15.37 -22.94 -18.93
C TYR A 21 15.31 -24.46 -18.72
N GLU A 22 14.78 -24.93 -17.59
CA GLU A 22 14.59 -26.37 -17.32
C GLU A 22 13.57 -26.99 -18.28
N ASN A 23 12.60 -26.21 -18.78
CA ASN A 23 11.61 -26.67 -19.73
C ASN A 23 12.04 -26.50 -21.21
N ARG A 24 13.31 -26.22 -21.48
CA ARG A 24 13.81 -25.86 -22.82
C ARG A 24 13.42 -26.87 -23.90
N ALA A 25 13.47 -28.16 -23.60
CA ALA A 25 13.17 -29.23 -24.56
C ALA A 25 11.72 -29.18 -25.09
N ASN A 26 10.79 -28.59 -24.33
CA ASN A 26 9.37 -28.51 -24.68
C ASN A 26 8.97 -27.12 -25.21
N LEU A 27 9.89 -26.15 -25.25
CA LEU A 27 9.60 -24.78 -25.68
C LEU A 27 9.93 -24.60 -27.17
N ALA A 28 9.04 -23.90 -27.88
CA ALA A 28 9.27 -23.53 -29.27
C ALA A 28 10.54 -22.66 -29.41
N SER A 29 11.31 -22.89 -30.48
CA SER A 29 12.54 -22.12 -30.75
C SER A 29 12.28 -20.61 -30.83
N ALA A 30 11.13 -20.20 -31.36
CA ALA A 30 10.69 -18.81 -31.42
C ALA A 30 10.44 -18.19 -30.03
N PHE A 31 9.92 -18.96 -29.08
CA PHE A 31 9.71 -18.51 -27.70
C PHE A 31 11.06 -18.18 -27.04
N PHE A 32 12.07 -19.02 -27.25
CA PHE A 32 13.42 -18.76 -26.78
C PHE A 32 14.03 -17.50 -27.42
N GLY A 33 13.89 -17.36 -28.74
CA GLY A 33 14.44 -16.23 -29.49
C GLY A 33 13.80 -14.88 -29.17
N GLN A 34 12.51 -14.87 -28.79
CA GLN A 34 11.74 -13.63 -28.61
C GLN A 34 11.48 -13.27 -27.14
N ILE A 35 11.10 -14.24 -26.30
CA ILE A 35 10.72 -13.97 -24.91
C ILE A 35 11.94 -14.03 -24.00
N ILE A 36 12.73 -15.10 -24.05
CA ILE A 36 13.89 -15.25 -23.17
C ILE A 36 14.91 -14.16 -23.46
N ARG A 37 15.24 -13.91 -24.74
CA ARG A 37 16.18 -12.84 -25.12
C ARG A 37 15.75 -11.44 -24.63
N LYS A 38 14.44 -11.17 -24.59
CA LYS A 38 13.88 -9.88 -24.17
C LYS A 38 13.99 -9.67 -22.66
N TYR A 39 13.82 -10.73 -21.87
CA TYR A 39 13.75 -10.63 -20.41
C TYR A 39 15.03 -11.10 -19.70
N GLN A 40 15.90 -11.86 -20.35
CA GLN A 40 17.16 -12.34 -19.77
C GLN A 40 18.03 -11.18 -19.30
N GLY A 41 18.59 -11.29 -18.09
CA GLY A 41 19.40 -10.25 -17.46
C GLY A 41 18.59 -9.08 -16.89
N THR A 42 17.26 -9.06 -17.05
CA THR A 42 16.39 -8.05 -16.43
C THR A 42 15.81 -8.54 -15.11
N ARG A 43 15.37 -7.60 -14.27
CA ARG A 43 14.66 -7.90 -13.03
C ARG A 43 13.36 -8.69 -13.28
N LEU A 44 12.61 -8.29 -14.31
CA LEU A 44 11.41 -9.01 -14.72
C LEU A 44 11.76 -10.43 -15.20
N GLY A 45 12.90 -10.62 -15.86
CA GLY A 45 13.42 -11.95 -16.19
C GLY A 45 13.72 -12.81 -14.99
N ARG A 46 14.23 -12.26 -13.89
CA ARG A 46 14.40 -13.04 -12.65
C ARG A 46 13.06 -13.53 -12.07
N GLN A 47 12.00 -12.72 -12.17
CA GLN A 47 10.66 -13.18 -11.77
C GLN A 47 10.06 -14.19 -12.76
N GLU A 48 10.05 -13.85 -14.04
CA GLU A 48 9.32 -14.59 -15.08
C GLU A 48 10.10 -15.79 -15.63
N LEU A 49 11.43 -15.71 -15.73
CA LEU A 49 12.28 -16.78 -16.28
C LEU A 49 12.91 -17.64 -15.18
N GLU A 50 13.35 -17.04 -14.08
CA GLU A 50 14.09 -17.75 -13.01
C GLU A 50 13.18 -18.14 -11.82
N ALA A 51 11.89 -17.82 -11.87
CA ALA A 51 10.92 -18.06 -10.80
C ALA A 51 11.37 -17.49 -9.44
N GLU A 52 12.07 -16.36 -9.46
CA GLU A 52 12.52 -15.69 -8.25
C GLU A 52 11.44 -14.81 -7.63
N LEU A 53 11.29 -14.92 -6.31
CA LEU A 53 10.43 -14.05 -5.54
C LEU A 53 11.23 -12.80 -5.14
N LEU A 54 11.30 -11.82 -6.04
CA LEU A 54 12.05 -10.59 -5.75
C LEU A 54 11.30 -9.69 -4.75
N GLU A 55 11.99 -9.27 -3.70
CA GLU A 55 11.37 -8.62 -2.53
C GLU A 55 11.63 -7.10 -2.44
N ASP A 56 12.66 -6.63 -3.15
CA ASP A 56 13.26 -5.31 -3.04
C ASP A 56 12.88 -4.43 -4.23
N VAL A 57 12.20 -3.30 -4.06
CA VAL A 57 11.99 -2.36 -5.17
C VAL A 57 13.19 -1.39 -5.18
N PRO A 58 14.10 -1.45 -6.18
CA PRO A 58 15.26 -0.56 -6.21
C PRO A 58 14.80 0.90 -6.24
N GLY A 59 15.34 1.71 -5.33
CA GLY A 59 14.95 3.12 -5.18
C GLY A 59 13.70 3.37 -4.31
N ALA A 60 13.08 2.33 -3.74
CA ALA A 60 11.99 2.54 -2.78
C ALA A 60 12.53 3.16 -1.48
N PHE A 61 11.89 4.25 -1.03
CA PHE A 61 12.19 4.88 0.26
C PHE A 61 11.93 3.96 1.45
N TRP A 62 10.97 3.04 1.31
CA TRP A 62 10.55 2.12 2.35
C TRP A 62 10.49 0.70 1.80
N ASN A 63 10.96 -0.27 2.57
CA ASN A 63 10.74 -1.68 2.27
C ASN A 63 9.74 -2.29 3.25
N ARG A 64 9.17 -3.44 2.88
CA ARG A 64 8.16 -4.12 3.70
C ARG A 64 8.69 -4.47 5.10
N GLY A 65 9.92 -4.95 5.22
CA GLY A 65 10.52 -5.32 6.51
C GLY A 65 10.60 -4.14 7.48
N MET A 66 10.95 -2.94 6.98
CA MET A 66 10.94 -1.71 7.77
C MET A 66 9.53 -1.39 8.30
N LEU A 67 8.50 -1.46 7.45
CA LEU A 67 7.13 -1.16 7.87
C LEU A 67 6.59 -2.18 8.89
N GLU A 68 6.84 -3.47 8.67
CA GLU A 68 6.41 -4.51 9.60
C GLU A 68 7.13 -4.41 10.95
N GLY A 69 8.42 -4.05 10.96
CA GLY A 69 9.17 -3.80 12.20
C GLY A 69 8.73 -2.56 12.98
N LEU A 70 7.97 -1.65 12.36
CA LEU A 70 7.41 -0.47 13.01
C LEU A 70 5.99 -0.67 13.55
N ARG A 71 5.36 -1.82 13.28
CA ARG A 71 4.01 -2.10 13.80
C ARG A 71 4.04 -2.30 15.31
N VAL A 72 3.09 -1.66 15.98
CA VAL A 72 2.85 -1.85 17.41
C VAL A 72 1.40 -2.26 17.65
N ARG A 73 1.16 -2.96 18.76
CA ARG A 73 -0.18 -3.43 19.13
C ARG A 73 -1.08 -2.31 19.66
N ALA A 74 -0.47 -1.33 20.32
CA ALA A 74 -1.12 -0.13 20.83
C ALA A 74 -0.16 1.05 20.74
N ALA A 75 -0.67 2.22 20.37
CA ALA A 75 0.09 3.46 20.39
C ALA A 75 0.36 3.91 21.84
N PRO A 76 1.48 4.60 22.11
CA PRO A 76 1.72 5.26 23.39
C PRO A 76 0.74 6.43 23.60
N PRO A 77 0.74 7.10 24.78
CA PRO A 77 -0.02 8.32 24.97
C PRO A 77 0.32 9.39 23.92
N LEU A 78 -0.71 9.95 23.30
CA LEU A 78 -0.59 10.93 22.21
C LEU A 78 -0.95 12.31 22.72
N ILE A 79 -0.18 13.32 22.29
CA ILE A 79 -0.42 14.73 22.61
C ILE A 79 -1.25 15.44 21.53
N ARG A 80 -1.43 14.78 20.38
CA ARG A 80 -2.28 15.23 19.28
C ARG A 80 -2.72 14.06 18.43
N VAL A 81 -3.96 14.08 17.99
CA VAL A 81 -4.56 13.16 17.01
C VAL A 81 -5.22 13.97 15.91
N VAL A 82 -5.00 13.59 14.66
CA VAL A 82 -5.59 14.22 13.49
C VAL A 82 -6.16 13.16 12.55
N VAL A 83 -7.18 13.55 11.80
CA VAL A 83 -7.62 12.82 10.62
C VAL A 83 -7.00 13.50 9.41
N ALA A 84 -6.20 12.77 8.63
CA ALA A 84 -5.63 13.27 7.38
C ALA A 84 -6.43 12.72 6.18
N ILE A 85 -6.72 13.58 5.21
CA ILE A 85 -7.51 13.27 4.02
C ILE A 85 -6.73 13.65 2.76
N ASP A 86 -6.61 12.71 1.83
CA ASP A 86 -6.18 12.92 0.45
C ASP A 86 -7.35 12.52 -0.47
N PRO A 87 -8.20 13.49 -0.88
CA PRO A 87 -9.39 13.19 -1.65
C PRO A 87 -9.05 12.83 -3.10
N ALA A 88 -9.72 11.79 -3.62
CA ALA A 88 -9.64 11.45 -5.03
C ALA A 88 -10.17 12.61 -5.90
N ALA A 89 -9.44 12.95 -6.97
CA ALA A 89 -9.78 14.06 -7.86
C ALA A 89 -10.99 13.76 -8.79
N SER A 90 -11.41 12.50 -8.92
CA SER A 90 -12.56 12.10 -9.75
C SER A 90 -13.44 11.09 -9.04
N SER A 91 -14.71 10.99 -9.42
CA SER A 91 -15.72 10.11 -8.82
C SER A 91 -16.22 8.97 -9.73
N THR A 92 -15.47 8.68 -10.80
CA THR A 92 -15.83 7.62 -11.77
C THR A 92 -15.56 6.21 -11.22
N GLU A 93 -16.06 5.14 -11.87
CA GLU A 93 -15.76 3.74 -11.45
C GLU A 93 -14.27 3.40 -11.45
N ARG A 94 -13.45 4.18 -12.16
CA ARG A 94 -11.98 4.08 -12.17
C ARG A 94 -11.29 5.12 -11.29
N ALA A 95 -12.05 5.80 -10.43
CA ALA A 95 -11.49 6.77 -9.50
C ALA A 95 -10.46 6.10 -8.58
N ASP A 96 -9.43 6.88 -8.29
CA ASP A 96 -8.48 6.55 -7.24
C ASP A 96 -9.19 6.50 -5.88
N GLU A 97 -8.53 5.86 -4.93
CA GLU A 97 -9.02 5.77 -3.56
C GLU A 97 -8.84 7.13 -2.86
N THR A 98 -9.84 7.55 -2.08
CA THR A 98 -9.65 8.68 -1.16
C THR A 98 -8.91 8.15 0.06
N GLY A 99 -7.70 8.67 0.28
CA GLY A 99 -6.89 8.35 1.45
C GLY A 99 -7.47 8.99 2.70
N ILE A 100 -7.81 8.19 3.71
CA ILE A 100 -8.26 8.70 5.02
C ILE A 100 -7.54 7.93 6.11
N ILE A 101 -6.70 8.61 6.89
CA ILE A 101 -6.02 7.99 8.03
C ILE A 101 -6.25 8.78 9.32
N VAL A 102 -6.26 8.06 10.43
CA VAL A 102 -6.13 8.66 11.76
C VAL A 102 -4.68 8.52 12.18
N ALA A 103 -4.02 9.65 12.44
CA ALA A 103 -2.64 9.68 12.89
C ALA A 103 -2.50 10.52 14.15
N GLY A 104 -1.61 10.14 15.06
CA GLY A 104 -1.29 10.94 16.21
C GLY A 104 0.20 11.11 16.43
N LYS A 105 0.55 12.07 17.28
CA LYS A 105 1.91 12.42 17.64
C LYS A 105 2.08 12.24 19.15
N ASP A 106 3.14 11.55 19.56
CA ASP A 106 3.48 11.43 20.98
C ASP A 106 4.31 12.63 21.48
N ALA A 107 4.58 12.66 22.79
CA ALA A 107 5.38 13.71 23.43
C ALA A 107 6.83 13.75 22.93
N GLY A 108 7.37 12.62 22.45
CA GLY A 108 8.70 12.53 21.84
C GLY A 108 8.74 13.00 20.38
N GLY A 109 7.59 13.33 19.83
CA GLY A 109 7.43 13.84 18.48
C GLY A 109 7.30 12.80 17.38
N ARG A 110 7.18 11.51 17.74
CA ARG A 110 6.98 10.42 16.80
C ARG A 110 5.52 10.34 16.35
N GLY A 111 5.31 10.10 15.05
CA GLY A 111 4.01 9.88 14.45
C GLY A 111 3.57 8.42 14.52
N TRP A 112 2.28 8.21 14.71
CA TRP A 112 1.64 6.89 14.85
C TRP A 112 0.36 6.85 14.01
N VAL A 113 0.22 5.86 13.14
CA VAL A 113 -1.04 5.62 12.41
C VAL A 113 -1.92 4.71 13.28
N LEU A 114 -3.14 5.17 13.57
CA LEU A 114 -4.08 4.52 14.49
C LEU A 114 -5.17 3.76 13.75
N ALA A 115 -5.60 4.28 12.59
CA ALA A 115 -6.61 3.68 11.75
C ALA A 115 -6.42 4.12 10.30
N ASP A 116 -6.84 3.25 9.39
CA ASP A 116 -6.96 3.51 7.97
C ASP A 116 -8.43 3.30 7.58
N ALA A 117 -9.05 4.36 7.07
CA ALA A 117 -10.42 4.39 6.59
C ALA A 117 -10.45 4.84 5.13
N SER A 118 -9.35 4.63 4.40
CA SER A 118 -9.28 4.88 2.97
C SER A 118 -10.30 4.01 2.24
N GLY A 119 -10.81 4.55 1.14
CA GLY A 119 -11.79 3.83 0.34
C GLY A 119 -12.22 4.61 -0.89
N ARG A 120 -13.02 3.96 -1.72
CA ARG A 120 -13.67 4.60 -2.86
C ARG A 120 -15.00 5.19 -2.39
N TYR A 121 -15.09 6.50 -2.49
CA TYR A 121 -16.20 7.27 -1.94
C TYR A 121 -16.62 8.36 -2.91
N GLN A 122 -17.92 8.64 -2.94
CA GLN A 122 -18.41 9.91 -3.46
C GLN A 122 -18.01 11.06 -2.52
N PRO A 123 -17.98 12.32 -2.98
CA PRO A 123 -17.52 13.46 -2.18
C PRO A 123 -18.14 13.54 -0.78
N THR A 124 -19.46 13.37 -0.69
CA THR A 124 -20.19 13.44 0.58
C THR A 124 -19.96 12.22 1.47
N GLU A 125 -19.58 11.07 0.91
CA GLU A 125 -19.35 9.82 1.65
C GLU A 125 -18.00 9.84 2.35
N TRP A 126 -16.93 10.30 1.68
CA TRP A 126 -15.63 10.41 2.35
C TRP A 126 -15.67 11.46 3.45
N ALA A 127 -16.43 12.56 3.27
CA ALA A 127 -16.58 13.58 4.30
C ALA A 127 -17.30 13.03 5.55
N LYS A 128 -18.37 12.26 5.37
CA LYS A 128 -19.05 11.55 6.47
C LYS A 128 -18.10 10.56 7.15
N THR A 129 -17.31 9.83 6.37
CA THR A 129 -16.33 8.86 6.88
C THR A 129 -15.27 9.58 7.72
N ALA A 130 -14.71 10.68 7.23
CA ALA A 130 -13.75 11.51 7.95
C ALA A 130 -14.31 12.06 9.27
N VAL A 131 -15.55 12.58 9.27
CA VAL A 131 -16.21 13.06 10.49
C VAL A 131 -16.49 11.92 11.46
N SER A 132 -16.86 10.75 10.96
CA SER A 132 -17.10 9.55 11.78
C SER A 132 -15.82 9.13 12.50
N VAL A 133 -14.70 8.98 11.78
CA VAL A 133 -13.42 8.58 12.40
C VAL A 133 -12.84 9.67 13.29
N TYR A 134 -13.06 10.95 12.95
CA TYR A 134 -12.72 12.09 13.81
C TYR A 134 -13.39 11.96 15.19
N ARG A 135 -14.71 11.68 15.21
CA ARG A 135 -15.46 11.50 16.46
C ARG A 135 -15.05 10.24 17.20
N ALA A 136 -14.91 9.12 16.50
CA ALA A 136 -14.53 7.83 17.08
C ALA A 136 -13.18 7.89 17.80
N HIS A 137 -12.21 8.62 17.23
CA HIS A 137 -10.87 8.75 17.80
C HIS A 137 -10.67 10.02 18.64
N ARG A 138 -11.73 10.83 18.83
CA ARG A 138 -11.65 12.14 19.52
C ARG A 138 -10.48 12.98 18.98
N ALA A 139 -10.34 13.00 17.65
CA ALA A 139 -9.27 13.73 17.00
C ALA A 139 -9.39 15.23 17.27
N ASP A 140 -8.26 15.92 17.26
CA ASP A 140 -8.19 17.36 17.49
C ASP A 140 -8.55 18.16 16.23
N ARG A 141 -8.18 17.64 15.05
CA ARG A 141 -8.35 18.33 13.76
C ARG A 141 -8.54 17.35 12.60
N ILE A 142 -9.17 17.86 11.54
CA ILE A 142 -9.12 17.28 10.20
C ILE A 142 -8.13 18.11 9.38
N VAL A 143 -7.21 17.44 8.69
CA VAL A 143 -6.24 18.04 7.77
C VAL A 143 -6.49 17.42 6.41
N ALA A 144 -6.67 18.24 5.39
CA ALA A 144 -6.96 17.75 4.05
C ALA A 144 -6.04 18.37 3.02
N GLU A 145 -5.69 17.60 2.00
CA GLU A 145 -4.95 18.10 0.85
C GLU A 145 -5.79 19.11 0.05
N VAL A 146 -5.21 20.26 -0.24
CA VAL A 146 -5.87 21.37 -0.96
C VAL A 146 -5.71 21.30 -2.47
N ASN A 147 -4.73 20.53 -2.96
CA ASN A 147 -4.36 20.47 -4.38
C ASN A 147 -5.50 19.95 -5.26
N ASN A 148 -6.40 19.11 -4.71
CA ASN A 148 -7.54 18.53 -5.41
C ASN A 148 -8.88 19.25 -5.11
N GLY A 149 -8.84 20.49 -4.60
CA GLY A 149 -10.04 21.33 -4.42
C GLY A 149 -10.32 21.71 -2.98
N GLY A 150 -9.45 22.54 -2.39
CA GLY A 150 -9.60 23.04 -1.01
C GLY A 150 -10.98 23.64 -0.69
N GLU A 151 -11.60 24.36 -1.62
CA GLU A 151 -12.97 24.90 -1.45
C GLU A 151 -14.03 23.78 -1.39
N MET A 152 -13.87 22.72 -2.19
CA MET A 152 -14.75 21.55 -2.17
C MET A 152 -14.66 20.82 -0.83
N VAL A 153 -13.46 20.67 -0.28
CA VAL A 153 -13.25 20.03 1.02
C VAL A 153 -13.93 20.82 2.13
N GLU A 154 -13.75 22.14 2.16
CA GLU A 154 -14.37 22.99 3.16
C GLU A 154 -15.91 22.96 3.05
N ALA A 155 -16.45 23.07 1.84
CA ALA A 155 -17.89 23.01 1.59
C ALA A 155 -18.50 21.66 2.01
N THR A 156 -17.77 20.56 1.86
CA THR A 156 -18.29 19.21 2.17
C THR A 156 -18.17 18.87 3.65
N LEU A 157 -17.16 19.37 4.36
CA LEU A 157 -16.96 19.11 5.80
C LEU A 157 -17.77 20.03 6.71
N ARG A 158 -18.28 21.17 6.22
CA ARG A 158 -19.07 22.14 7.01
C ARG A 158 -20.59 21.91 6.96
N VAL A 159 -21.06 20.83 6.33
CA VAL A 159 -22.50 20.49 6.20
C VAL A 159 -23.05 19.82 7.46
#